data_AF-A0A524L9B5-F1
#
_entry.id   AF-A0A524L9B5-F1
#
_cell.length_a   1.000
_cell.length_b   1.000
_cell.length_c   1.000
_cell.angle_alpha   90.00
_cell.angle_beta   90.00
_cell.angle_gamma   90.00
#
_symmetry.space_group_name_H-M   'P 1'
#
loop_
_entity.id
_entity.type
_entity.pdbx_description
1 polymer ?
#
loop_
_entity_poly.entity_id
_entity_poly.type
_entity_poly.pdbx_seq_one_letter_code
_entity_poly.pdbx_strand_id
1 'polypeptide(L)'
;MTVFETTRRRLLQMLALLGLGGTGLARAANAIVEADDPAAGAWPEMTYRTLGRTGFEGSRLVFGCGAALMFFGRDELLDAALEHGVNVFDVGTRDYYRSAEENLATFAKQHRGKIFLISKGLVGIEIEPGDE
;
A
#
# COMPACT_ATOMS: atom_id res chain seq x y z
N MET A 1 -6.18 -21.24 37.16
CA MET A 1 -7.32 -20.56 36.52
C MET A 1 -7.12 -19.07 36.69
N THR A 2 -6.54 -18.40 35.70
CA THR A 2 -6.12 -17.00 35.80
C THR A 2 -7.33 -16.12 35.57
N VAL A 3 -7.83 -15.47 36.63
CA VAL A 3 -8.94 -14.52 36.52
C VAL A 3 -8.37 -13.26 35.88
N PHE A 4 -8.81 -12.96 34.66
CA PHE A 4 -8.46 -11.69 34.01
C PHE A 4 -9.22 -10.56 34.74
N GLU A 5 -8.51 -9.72 35.50
CA GLU A 5 -9.08 -8.47 35.99
C GLU A 5 -9.40 -7.55 34.80
N THR A 6 -10.68 -7.49 34.44
CA THR A 6 -11.21 -6.53 33.48
C THR A 6 -11.39 -5.18 34.15
N THR A 7 -10.40 -4.30 34.03
CA THR A 7 -10.55 -2.89 34.41
C THR A 7 -11.40 -2.14 33.39
N ARG A 8 -12.12 -1.10 33.85
CA ARG A 8 -12.93 -0.20 33.00
C ARG A 8 -12.16 0.34 31.79
N ARG A 9 -10.87 0.66 31.96
CA ARG A 9 -9.99 1.11 30.87
C ARG A 9 -9.82 0.05 29.78
N ARG A 10 -9.61 -1.20 30.19
CA ARG A 10 -9.40 -2.34 29.28
C ARG A 10 -10.69 -2.68 28.51
N LEU A 11 -11.83 -2.58 29.18
CA LEU A 11 -13.15 -2.71 28.55
C LEU A 11 -13.39 -1.62 27.49
N LEU A 12 -13.09 -0.36 27.80
CA LEU A 12 -13.22 0.75 26.84
C LEU A 12 -12.27 0.61 25.64
N GLN A 13 -11.03 0.14 25.86
CA GLN A 13 -10.07 -0.14 24.78
C GLN A 13 -10.56 -1.26 23.86
N MET A 14 -11.14 -2.33 24.41
CA MET A 14 -11.74 -3.41 23.62
C MET A 14 -12.95 -2.93 22.80
N LEU A 15 -13.82 -2.11 23.39
CA LEU A 15 -14.97 -1.53 22.68
C LEU A 15 -14.53 -0.57 21.55
N ALA A 16 -13.49 0.24 21.77
CA ALA A 16 -12.94 1.10 20.74
C ALA A 16 -12.35 0.30 19.56
N LEU A 17 -11.64 -0.79 19.84
CA LEU A 17 -11.12 -1.71 18.81
C LEU A 17 -12.26 -2.36 18.00
N LEU A 18 -13.35 -2.77 18.66
CA LEU A 18 -14.53 -3.32 17.99
C LEU A 18 -15.28 -2.27 17.15
N GLY A 19 -15.42 -1.04 17.65
CA GLY A 19 -16.10 0.05 16.94
C GLY A 19 -15.35 0.56 15.71
N LEU A 20 -14.02 0.58 15.78
CA LEU A 20 -13.15 0.95 14.65
C LEU A 20 -13.02 -0.21 13.64
N GLY A 21 -13.00 -1.46 14.10
CA GLY A 21 -12.92 -2.64 13.24
C GLY A 21 -14.20 -2.87 12.42
N GLY A 22 -15.38 -2.76 13.03
CA GLY A 22 -16.64 -3.07 12.36
C GLY A 22 -17.05 -2.06 11.29
N THR A 23 -16.82 -0.77 11.53
CA THR A 23 -17.19 0.30 10.59
C THR A 23 -16.25 0.37 9.38
N GLY A 24 -14.95 0.12 9.58
CA GLY A 24 -13.97 0.04 8.50
C GLY A 24 -14.22 -1.16 7.58
N LEU A 25 -14.52 -2.33 8.14
CA LEU A 25 -14.84 -3.53 7.37
C LEU A 25 -16.14 -3.36 6.59
N ALA A 26 -17.18 -2.79 7.20
CA ALA A 26 -18.46 -2.53 6.54
C ALA A 26 -18.31 -1.50 5.40
N ARG A 27 -17.49 -0.45 5.57
CA ARG A 27 -17.19 0.49 4.49
C ARG A 27 -16.40 -0.16 3.35
N ALA A 28 -15.40 -0.97 3.66
CA ALA A 28 -14.63 -1.68 2.64
C ALA A 28 -15.52 -2.67 1.87
N ALA A 29 -16.40 -3.40 2.56
CA ALA A 29 -17.37 -4.29 1.95
C ALA A 29 -18.35 -3.52 1.04
N ASN A 30 -18.89 -2.40 1.51
CA ASN A 30 -19.78 -1.56 0.70
C ASN A 30 -19.07 -0.98 -0.53
N ALA A 31 -17.80 -0.57 -0.41
CA ALA A 31 -17.02 -0.08 -1.56
C ALA A 31 -16.74 -1.19 -2.59
N ILE A 32 -16.54 -2.44 -2.14
CA ILE A 32 -16.40 -3.59 -3.03
C ILE A 32 -17.72 -3.86 -3.77
N VAL A 33 -18.85 -3.81 -3.06
CA VAL A 33 -20.19 -4.00 -3.66
C VAL A 33 -20.54 -2.87 -4.64
N GLU A 34 -20.18 -1.63 -4.32
CA GLU A 34 -20.38 -0.47 -5.21
C GLU A 34 -19.47 -0.51 -6.44
N ALA A 35 -18.25 -1.06 -6.31
CA ALA A 35 -17.35 -1.30 -7.44
C ALA A 35 -17.86 -2.40 -8.39
N ASP A 36 -18.76 -3.28 -7.92
CA ASP A 36 -19.38 -4.36 -8.67
C ASP A 36 -20.79 -3.99 -9.18
N ASP A 37 -21.20 -2.72 -9.04
CA ASP A 37 -22.48 -2.24 -9.58
C ASP A 37 -22.43 -2.23 -11.12
N PRO A 38 -23.20 -3.11 -11.81
CA PRO A 38 -23.23 -3.14 -13.26
C PRO A 38 -23.80 -1.85 -13.89
N ALA A 39 -24.45 -0.97 -13.09
CA ALA A 39 -24.90 0.34 -13.53
C ALA A 39 -23.80 1.42 -13.50
N ALA A 40 -22.64 1.17 -12.88
CA ALA A 40 -21.53 2.12 -12.79
C ALA A 40 -20.82 2.37 -14.14
N GLY A 41 -21.16 1.58 -15.18
CA GLY A 41 -20.52 1.65 -16.49
C GLY A 41 -19.13 1.01 -16.50
N ALA A 42 -18.52 0.92 -17.68
CA ALA A 42 -17.15 0.41 -17.79
C ALA A 42 -16.17 1.38 -17.12
N TRP A 43 -15.23 0.85 -16.35
CA TRP A 43 -14.10 1.63 -15.83
C TRP A 43 -13.35 2.30 -17.00
N PRO A 44 -12.89 3.54 -16.86
CA PRO A 44 -12.11 4.19 -17.90
C PRO A 44 -10.79 3.46 -18.12
N GLU A 45 -10.30 3.46 -19.36
CA GLU A 45 -8.97 2.94 -19.66
C GLU A 45 -7.88 3.69 -18.89
N MET A 46 -6.78 2.99 -18.55
CA MET A 46 -5.63 3.61 -17.89
C MET A 46 -5.05 4.72 -18.75
N THR A 47 -4.87 5.90 -18.14
CA THR A 47 -4.23 7.04 -18.80
C THR A 47 -2.83 7.26 -18.25
N TYR A 48 -1.96 7.84 -19.08
CA TYR A 48 -0.55 8.08 -18.77
C TYR A 48 -0.23 9.57 -18.86
N ARG A 49 0.73 10.02 -18.05
CA ARG A 49 1.21 11.40 -18.01
C ARG A 49 2.72 11.42 -17.80
N THR A 50 3.39 12.36 -18.45
CA THR A 50 4.81 12.61 -18.22
C THR A 50 5.04 13.01 -16.76
N LEU A 51 5.88 12.26 -16.04
CA LEU A 51 6.27 12.57 -14.67
C LEU A 51 7.27 13.75 -14.66
N GLY A 52 6.74 14.97 -14.62
CA GLY A 52 7.53 16.20 -14.57
C GLY A 52 8.50 16.29 -15.74
N ARG A 53 9.79 16.48 -15.44
CA ARG A 53 10.87 16.59 -16.46
C ARG A 53 11.62 15.28 -16.70
N THR A 54 11.14 14.16 -16.17
CA THR A 54 11.82 12.86 -16.30
C THR A 54 11.70 12.25 -17.70
N GLY A 55 10.70 12.68 -18.49
CA GLY A 55 10.37 12.07 -19.77
C GLY A 55 9.70 10.70 -19.65
N PHE A 56 9.41 10.21 -18.44
CA PHE A 56 8.72 8.96 -18.21
C PHE A 56 7.19 9.15 -18.25
N GLU A 57 6.50 8.36 -19.06
CA GLU A 57 5.03 8.30 -19.10
C GLU A 57 4.51 7.39 -17.99
N GLY A 58 4.17 7.99 -16.84
CA GLY A 58 3.63 7.28 -15.69
C GLY A 58 2.12 7.09 -15.76
N SER A 59 1.66 5.91 -15.35
CA SER A 59 0.25 5.61 -15.18
C SER A 59 -0.39 6.60 -14.20
N ARG A 60 -1.68 6.92 -14.43
CA ARG A 60 -2.44 7.84 -13.58
C ARG A 60 -2.57 7.34 -12.14
N LEU A 61 -2.51 6.02 -11.94
CA LEU A 61 -2.48 5.35 -10.65
C LEU A 61 -1.07 4.82 -10.36
N VAL A 62 -0.72 4.76 -9.07
CA VAL A 62 0.54 4.23 -8.56
C VAL A 62 0.22 3.07 -7.63
N PHE A 63 0.92 1.95 -7.77
CA PHE A 63 0.75 0.82 -6.86
C PHE A 63 1.57 1.01 -5.59
N GLY A 64 0.90 1.18 -4.45
CA GLY A 64 1.55 1.31 -3.15
C GLY A 64 1.95 -0.05 -2.57
N CYS A 65 3.25 -0.32 -2.47
CA CYS A 65 3.80 -1.60 -2.02
C CYS A 65 3.84 -1.76 -0.50
N GLY A 66 3.72 -0.67 0.28
CA GLY A 66 3.84 -0.72 1.74
C GLY A 66 2.88 -1.71 2.39
N ALA A 67 1.58 -1.42 2.41
CA ALA A 67 0.60 -2.32 3.01
C ALA A 67 0.47 -3.66 2.25
N ALA A 68 0.63 -3.63 0.92
CA ALA A 68 0.48 -4.82 0.08
C ALA A 68 1.58 -5.86 0.32
N LEU A 69 2.83 -5.42 0.53
CA LEU A 69 4.01 -6.30 0.52
C LEU A 69 4.80 -6.29 1.84
N MET A 70 4.42 -5.52 2.87
CA MET A 70 5.24 -5.42 4.09
C MET A 70 5.48 -6.75 4.82
N PHE A 71 4.56 -7.71 4.69
CA PHE A 71 4.66 -9.01 5.38
C PHE A 71 4.97 -10.16 4.43
N PHE A 72 4.43 -10.16 3.21
CA PHE A 72 4.52 -11.29 2.28
C PHE A 72 4.56 -10.79 0.83
N GLY A 73 5.19 -11.55 -0.06
CA GLY A 73 5.07 -11.37 -1.50
C GLY A 73 3.63 -11.56 -1.99
N ARG A 74 3.22 -10.73 -2.96
CA ARG A 74 1.89 -10.73 -3.60
C ARG A 74 2.05 -10.45 -5.09
N ASP A 75 2.84 -11.28 -5.77
CA ASP A 75 3.14 -11.12 -7.19
C ASP A 75 1.84 -11.10 -8.02
N GLU A 76 0.80 -11.82 -7.60
CA GLU A 76 -0.51 -11.80 -8.26
C GLU A 76 -1.16 -10.42 -8.26
N LEU A 77 -0.98 -9.62 -7.22
CA LEU A 77 -1.52 -8.25 -7.17
C LEU A 77 -0.69 -7.30 -8.03
N LEU A 78 0.63 -7.52 -8.07
CA LEU A 78 1.56 -6.72 -8.88
C LEU A 78 1.35 -6.97 -10.37
N ASP A 79 1.19 -8.24 -10.76
CA ASP A 79 0.90 -8.67 -12.12
C ASP A 79 -0.45 -8.15 -12.59
N ALA A 80 -1.50 -8.28 -11.77
CA ALA A 80 -2.83 -7.74 -12.10
C ALA A 80 -2.78 -6.22 -12.29
N ALA A 81 -2.06 -5.50 -11.41
CA ALA A 81 -1.90 -4.05 -11.56
C ALA A 81 -1.21 -3.68 -12.87
N LEU A 82 -0.13 -4.40 -13.23
CA LEU A 82 0.61 -4.17 -14.47
C LEU A 82 -0.23 -4.51 -15.71
N GLU A 83 -0.99 -5.60 -15.68
CA GLU A 83 -1.91 -6.00 -16.75
C GLU A 83 -2.98 -4.93 -17.01
N HIS A 84 -3.47 -4.28 -15.95
CA HIS A 84 -4.39 -3.15 -16.03
C HIS A 84 -3.70 -1.78 -16.28
N GLY A 85 -2.41 -1.79 -16.62
CA GLY A 85 -1.67 -0.62 -17.09
C GLY A 85 -1.00 0.22 -16.01
N VAL A 86 -0.95 -0.23 -14.75
CA VAL A 86 -0.16 0.45 -13.71
C VAL A 86 1.32 0.19 -13.96
N ASN A 87 2.10 1.24 -14.21
CA ASN A 87 3.54 1.13 -14.46
C ASN A 87 4.41 1.88 -13.44
N VAL A 88 3.80 2.51 -12.42
CA VAL A 88 4.53 3.17 -11.33
C VAL A 88 4.27 2.42 -10.02
N PHE A 89 5.34 2.03 -9.34
CA PHE A 89 5.30 1.27 -8.09
C PHE A 89 6.04 2.04 -7.00
N ASP A 90 5.36 2.33 -5.89
CA ASP A 90 5.92 3.02 -4.73
C ASP A 90 6.23 2.02 -3.62
N VAL A 91 7.51 1.93 -3.26
CA VAL A 91 8.03 1.13 -2.16
C VAL A 91 8.81 2.03 -1.20
N GLY A 92 9.46 1.43 -0.21
CA GLY A 92 10.20 2.14 0.81
C GLY A 92 11.03 1.17 1.63
N THR A 93 12.03 1.70 2.29
CA THR A 93 12.99 0.94 3.08
C THR A 93 12.32 0.12 4.18
N ARG A 94 13.08 -0.83 4.71
CA ARG A 94 12.66 -1.70 5.81
C ARG A 94 12.16 -0.95 7.04
N ASP A 95 12.68 0.25 7.31
CA ASP A 95 12.26 1.07 8.45
C ASP A 95 10.80 1.52 8.34
N TYR A 96 10.33 1.78 7.11
CA TYR A 96 8.95 2.18 6.86
C TYR A 96 8.06 1.00 6.47
N TYR A 97 8.50 0.14 5.54
CA TYR A 97 7.68 -0.90 4.91
C TYR A 97 8.16 -2.33 5.16
N ARG A 98 8.99 -2.57 6.18
CA ARG A 98 9.44 -3.91 6.59
C ARG A 98 10.05 -4.70 5.41
N SER A 99 9.47 -5.84 5.02
CA SER A 99 10.02 -6.68 3.95
C SER A 99 9.49 -6.30 2.56
N ALA A 100 8.85 -5.14 2.37
CA ALA A 100 8.26 -4.78 1.08
C ALA A 100 9.26 -4.73 -0.09
N GLU A 101 10.48 -4.21 0.12
CA GLU A 101 11.51 -4.21 -0.94
C GLU A 101 11.97 -5.64 -1.29
N GLU A 102 12.14 -6.51 -0.29
CA GLU A 102 12.50 -7.92 -0.49
C GLU A 102 11.39 -8.66 -1.26
N ASN A 103 10.14 -8.45 -0.84
CA ASN A 103 8.96 -9.07 -1.44
C ASN A 103 8.64 -8.54 -2.84
N LEU A 104 9.10 -7.34 -3.21
CA LEU A 104 8.96 -6.77 -4.55
C LEU A 104 10.06 -7.23 -5.52
N ALA A 105 11.17 -7.77 -5.02
CA ALA A 105 12.41 -7.94 -5.78
C ALA A 105 12.25 -8.82 -7.03
N THR A 106 11.51 -9.93 -6.94
CA THR A 106 11.29 -10.85 -8.07
C THR A 106 10.52 -10.18 -9.19
N PHE A 107 9.37 -9.58 -8.87
CA PHE A 107 8.55 -8.81 -9.82
C PHE A 107 9.35 -7.67 -10.46
N ALA A 108 10.01 -6.84 -9.66
CA ALA A 108 10.79 -5.71 -10.17
C ALA A 108 11.91 -6.17 -11.11
N LYS A 109 12.59 -7.28 -10.81
CA LYS A 109 13.63 -7.85 -11.68
C LYS A 109 13.06 -8.29 -13.03
N GLN A 110 11.90 -8.93 -13.03
CA GLN A 110 11.24 -9.41 -14.24
C GLN A 110 10.72 -8.26 -15.12
N HIS A 111 10.23 -7.19 -14.50
CA HIS A 111 9.55 -6.09 -15.19
C HIS A 111 10.36 -4.78 -15.26
N ARG A 112 11.66 -4.81 -14.94
CA ARG A 112 12.56 -3.63 -14.84
C ARG A 112 12.54 -2.65 -16.02
N GLY A 113 12.23 -3.12 -17.22
CA GLY A 113 12.15 -2.27 -18.43
C GLY A 113 10.77 -1.67 -18.69
N LYS A 114 9.77 -2.03 -17.88
CA LYS A 114 8.36 -1.67 -18.04
C LYS A 114 7.83 -0.80 -16.90
N ILE A 115 8.54 -0.73 -15.78
CA ILE A 115 8.07 -0.06 -14.56
C ILE A 115 8.98 1.10 -14.16
N PHE A 116 8.41 2.07 -13.46
CA PHE A 116 9.10 3.09 -12.71
C PHE A 116 8.97 2.80 -11.22
N LEU A 117 10.09 2.56 -10.55
CA LEU A 117 10.13 2.24 -9.13
C LEU A 117 10.52 3.47 -8.32
N ILE A 118 9.69 3.82 -7.34
CA ILE A 118 9.96 4.86 -6.36
C ILE A 118 10.32 4.17 -5.05
N SER A 119 11.51 4.47 -4.51
CA SER A 119 11.86 4.13 -3.13
C SER A 119 12.32 5.38 -2.39
N LYS A 120 12.41 5.30 -1.07
CA LYS A 120 12.67 6.43 -0.17
C LYS A 120 13.96 6.15 0.60
N GLY A 121 14.82 7.15 0.75
CA GLY A 121 16.05 7.02 1.52
C GLY A 121 15.80 6.78 3.01
N LEU A 122 16.86 6.40 3.73
CA LEU A 122 16.81 6.17 5.18
C LEU A 122 16.30 7.42 5.92
N VAL A 123 15.24 7.27 6.70
CA VAL A 123 14.82 8.26 7.68
C VAL A 123 15.48 7.87 9.01
N GLY A 124 16.73 8.29 9.18
CA GLY A 124 17.53 7.89 10.34
C GLY A 124 18.80 8.71 10.57
N ILE A 125 18.94 9.88 9.93
CA ILE A 125 19.88 10.87 10.45
C ILE A 125 19.14 11.57 11.60
N GLU A 126 19.27 11.04 12.81
CA GLU A 126 19.17 11.88 14.00
C GLU A 126 20.33 12.87 13.88
N ILE A 127 20.07 14.04 13.31
CA ILE A 127 20.97 15.18 13.48
C ILE A 127 20.72 15.62 14.91
N GLU A 128 21.61 15.24 15.83
CA GLU A 128 21.60 15.84 17.16
C GLU A 128 21.78 17.35 17.01
N PRO A 129 21.05 18.19 17.76
CA PRO A 129 21.27 19.63 17.72
C PRO A 129 22.74 19.95 18.12
N GLY A 130 23.60 20.21 17.14
CA GLY A 130 25.03 20.48 17.36
C GLY A 130 26.01 19.96 16.31
N ASP A 131 25.56 19.12 15.35
CA ASP A 131 26.42 18.56 14.29
C ASP A 131 26.51 19.44 13.01
N GLU A 132 26.35 20.77 13.14
CA GLU A 132 26.68 21.75 12.09
C GLU A 132 28.09 22.33 12.26
#